data_AF-A0A0M9APA6-F1
#
_entry.id   AF-A0A0M9APA6-F1
#
_cell.length_a   1.000
_cell.length_b   1.000
_cell.length_c   1.000
_cell.angle_alpha   90.00
_cell.angle_beta   90.00
_cell.angle_gamma   90.00
#
_symmetry.space_group_name_H-M   'P 1'
#
loop_
_entity.id
_entity.type
_entity.pdbx_description
1 polymer ?
#
loop_
_entity_poly.entity_id
_entity_poly.type
_entity_poly.pdbx_seq_one_letter_code
_entity_poly.pdbx_strand_id
1 'polypeptide(L)' 'MALSLFGFASIWPYYPATGAGFALIGLLVTLDDVIEHMTPYPTPLDQVCKRAVYPMLKRIEGF' A
#
# COMPACT_ATOMS: atom_id res chain seq x y z
N MET A 1 11.18 -4.44 -7.49
CA MET A 1 11.42 -4.59 -6.05
C MET A 1 12.79 -4.11 -5.60
N ALA A 2 13.90 -4.59 -6.15
CA ALA A 2 15.24 -4.22 -5.65
C ALA A 2 15.52 -2.70 -5.71
N LEU A 3 15.18 -2.04 -6.83
CA LEU A 3 15.41 -0.60 -7.01
C LEU A 3 14.57 0.27 -6.07
N SER A 4 13.30 -0.10 -5.86
CA SER A 4 12.37 0.63 -5.00
C SER A 4 12.69 0.47 -3.51
N LEU A 5 13.10 -0.73 -3.08
CA LEU A 5 13.60 -0.97 -1.73
C LEU A 5 14.94 -0.27 -1.47
N PHE A 6 15.83 -0.25 -2.46
CA PHE A 6 17.08 0.50 -2.38
C PHE A 6 16.85 2.01 -2.29
N GLY A 7 15.96 2.56 -3.12
CA GLY A 7 15.54 3.97 -3.04
C GLY A 7 14.91 4.31 -1.69
N PHE A 8 14.08 3.40 -1.17
CA PHE A 8 13.51 3.56 0.16
C PHE A 8 14.60 3.60 1.24
N ALA A 9 15.48 2.59 1.29
CA ALA A 9 16.52 2.46 2.30
C ALA A 9 17.59 3.57 2.24
N SER A 10 17.80 4.18 1.07
CA SER A 10 18.78 5.27 0.89
C SER A 10 18.25 6.65 1.31
N ILE A 11 16.93 6.88 1.25
CA ILE A 11 16.32 8.20 1.51
C ILE A 11 15.64 8.26 2.88
N TRP A 12 14.95 7.19 3.27
CA TRP A 12 14.10 7.21 4.47
C TRP A 12 14.78 7.15 5.84
N PRO A 13 16.07 6.79 6.01
CA PRO A 13 16.74 6.89 7.32
C PRO A 13 16.80 8.32 7.89
N TYR A 14 16.64 9.35 7.05
CA TYR A 14 16.73 10.76 7.43
C TYR A 14 15.41 11.37 7.90
N TYR A 15 14.33 10.58 7.93
CA TYR A 15 12.99 11.04 8.26
C TYR A 15 12.48 10.33 9.53
N PRO A 16 11.44 10.89 10.19
CA PRO A 16 10.82 10.24 11.33
C PRO A 16 10.39 8.81 11.02
N ALA A 17 10.66 7.88 11.95
CA ALA A 17 10.38 6.45 11.78
C ALA A 17 8.93 6.16 11.37
N THR A 18 7.98 6.97 11.87
CA THR A 18 6.57 6.93 11.49
C THR A 18 6.36 7.20 9.99
N GLY A 19 6.99 8.24 9.45
CA GLY A 19 6.86 8.59 8.03
C GLY A 19 7.51 7.56 7.11
N ALA A 20 8.69 7.06 7.50
CA ALA A 20 9.34 5.95 6.81
C ALA A 20 8.46 4.69 6.79
N GLY A 21 7.87 4.33 7.93
CA GLY A 21 6.95 3.19 8.03
C GLY A 21 5.76 3.31 7.08
N PHE A 22 5.09 4.48 7.05
CA PHE A 22 3.97 4.71 6.14
C PHE A 22 4.38 4.67 4.67
N ALA A 23 5.53 5.22 4.32
CA ALA A 23 6.05 5.16 2.95
C ALA A 23 6.38 3.72 2.51
N LEU A 24 6.89 2.88 3.43
CA LEU A 24 7.13 1.46 3.15
C LEU A 24 5.81 0.72 2.92
N ILE A 25 4.80 0.96 3.76
CA ILE A 25 3.45 0.38 3.59
C ILE A 25 2.87 0.81 2.23
N GLY A 26 2.97 2.09 1.87
CA GLY A 26 2.54 2.58 0.56
C GLY A 26 3.26 1.90 -0.61
N LEU A 27 4.56 1.60 -0.45
CA LEU A 27 5.33 0.85 -1.45
C LEU A 27 4.83 -0.58 -1.63
N LEU A 28 4.40 -1.23 -0.55
CA LEU A 28 3.81 -2.57 -0.60
C LEU A 28 2.41 -2.56 -1.24
N VAL A 29 1.59 -1.55 -0.91
CA VAL A 29 0.26 -1.37 -1.50
C VAL A 29 0.35 -1.16 -3.01
N THR A 30 1.24 -0.28 -3.46
CA THR A 30 1.45 -0.02 -4.89
C THR A 30 2.05 -1.23 -5.62
N LEU A 31 2.90 -2.02 -4.97
CA LEU A 31 3.40 -3.27 -5.54
C LEU A 31 2.27 -4.28 -5.76
N ASP A 32 1.37 -4.42 -4.78
CA ASP A 32 0.21 -5.30 -4.87
C ASP A 32 -0.70 -4.89 -6.04
N ASP A 33 -1.03 -3.60 -6.15
CA ASP A 33 -1.84 -3.04 -7.24
C ASP A 33 -1.21 -3.26 -8.63
N VAL A 34 0.12 -3.10 -8.75
CA VAL A 34 0.84 -3.39 -10.01
C VAL A 34 0.77 -4.87 -10.37
N ILE A 35 0.87 -5.77 -9.37
CA ILE A 35 0.72 -7.22 -9.60
C ILE A 35 -0.71 -7.53 -10.06
N GLU A 36 -1.72 -6.91 -9.47
CA GLU A 36 -3.12 -7.02 -9.92
C GLU A 36 -3.29 -6.50 -11.35
N HIS A 37 -2.65 -5.39 -11.71
CA HIS A 37 -2.75 -4.86 -13.07
C HIS A 37 -2.03 -5.73 -14.10
N MET A 38 -0.95 -6.41 -13.70
CA MET A 38 -0.17 -7.29 -14.57
C MET A 38 -0.71 -8.72 -14.64
N THR A 39 -1.56 -9.12 -13.69
CA THR A 39 -2.11 -10.48 -13.62
C THR A 39 -3.63 -10.45 -13.63
N PRO A 40 -4.33 -11.34 -14.35
CA PRO A 40 -5.79 -11.38 -14.34
C PRO A 40 -6.39 -11.85 -13.00
N TYR A 41 -5.60 -11.92 -11.92
CA TYR A 41 -6.01 -12.44 -10.62
C TYR A 41 -6.18 -11.29 -9.61
N PRO A 42 -7.30 -11.26 -8.88
CA PRO A 42 -7.50 -10.28 -7.82
C PRO A 42 -6.49 -10.49 -6.70
N THR A 43 -5.85 -9.42 -6.24
CA THR A 43 -4.83 -9.51 -5.21
C THR A 43 -5.43 -9.50 -3.80
N PRO A 44 -4.67 -9.99 -2.79
CA PRO A 44 -5.15 -10.07 -1.42
C PRO A 44 -5.53 -8.69 -0.83
N LEU A 45 -4.82 -7.63 -1.20
CA LEU A 45 -5.08 -6.29 -0.66
C LEU A 45 -6.40 -5.72 -1.18
N ASP A 46 -6.74 -5.93 -2.45
CA ASP A 46 -8.02 -5.49 -3.03
C ASP A 46 -9.21 -6.13 -2.28
N GLN A 47 -9.10 -7.42 -1.94
CA GLN A 47 -10.12 -8.10 -1.15
C GLN A 47 -10.24 -7.54 0.27
N VAL A 48 -9.11 -7.25 0.93
CA VAL A 48 -9.10 -6.62 2.25
C VAL A 48 -9.70 -5.21 2.19
N CYS A 49 -9.38 -4.45 1.15
CA CYS A 49 -9.91 -3.12 0.93
C CYS A 49 -11.44 -3.16 0.75
N LYS A 50 -11.94 -4.02 -0.16
CA LYS A 50 -13.39 -4.19 -0.41
C LYS A 50 -14.16 -4.68 0.82
N ARG A 51 -13.56 -5.55 1.63
CA ARG A 51 -14.26 -6.19 2.77
C ARG A 51 -14.17 -5.42 4.08
N ALA A 52 -13.06 -4.74 4.33
CA ALA A 52 -12.82 -4.08 5.61
C ALA A 52 -12.77 -2.55 5.47
N VAL A 53 -11.97 -2.04 4.53
CA VAL A 53 -11.73 -0.59 4.41
C VAL A 53 -12.92 0.13 3.80
N TYR A 54 -13.44 -0.35 2.66
CA TYR A 54 -14.58 0.24 1.96
C TYR A 54 -15.84 0.39 2.82
N PRO A 55 -16.31 -0.62 3.58
CA PRO A 55 -17.47 -0.45 4.44
C PRO A 55 -17.21 0.50 5.63
N MET A 56 -15.98 0.56 6.14
CA MET A 56 -15.61 1.56 7.15
C MET A 56 -15.61 2.97 6.57
N LEU A 57 -15.04 3.15 5.38
CA LEU A 57 -14.99 4.43 4.67
C LEU A 57 -16.41 4.93 4.41
N LYS A 58 -17.27 4.06 3.87
CA LYS A 58 -18.69 4.35 3.63
C LYS A 58 -19.42 4.78 4.91
N ARG A 59 -19.13 4.12 6.03
CA ARG A 59 -19.70 4.47 7.35
C ARG A 59 -19.22 5.82 7.87
N ILE A 60 -17.97 6.20 7.58
CA ILE A 60 -17.39 7.50 7.95
C ILE A 60 -17.93 8.62 7.06
N GLU A 61 -18.05 8.37 5.76
CA GLU A 61 -18.53 9.33 4.75
C GLU A 61 -20.05 9.55 4.79
N GLY A 62 -20.80 8.70 5.51
CA GLY A 62 -22.22 8.91 5.78
C GLY A 62 -23.15 8.57 4.60
N PHE A 63 -22.73 7.70 3.68
CA PHE A 63 -23.55 7.19 2.55
C PHE A 63 -24.21 5.84 2.83
#